data_AF-A0A8S3FEW4-F1
#
_entry.id   AF-A0A8S3FEW4-F1
#
_cell.length_a   1.000
_cell.length_b   1.000
_cell.length_c   1.000
_cell.angle_alpha   90.00
_cell.angle_beta   90.00
_cell.angle_gamma   90.00
#
_symmetry.space_group_name_H-M   'P 1'
#
loop_
_entity.id
_entity.type
_entity.pdbx_description
1 polymer ?
#
loop_
_entity_poly.entity_id
_entity_poly.type
_entity_poly.pdbx_seq_one_letter_code
_entity_poly.pdbx_strand_id
1 'polypeptide(L)'
;LFKVFLNSLDKYPNEIKAALLSLLCNNEIEFDFVEVLQRLPSHWSLASLSQILLRALRTYSYTQRAAKLESSLIRVQNEQLNIKLSQLKRSNTMINEQRQCKHCLQQFYETSCAVYQDGIQVHVHCAKKYKQN
;
A
#
# COMPACT_ATOMS: atom_id res chain seq x y z
N LEU A 1 -23.60 16.75 -7.11
CA LEU A 1 -24.95 16.32 -6.66
C LEU A 1 -25.32 16.87 -5.29
N PHE A 2 -24.59 16.54 -4.21
CA PHE A 2 -24.86 17.05 -2.85
C PHE A 2 -25.03 18.59 -2.77
N LYS A 3 -24.13 19.36 -3.39
CA LYS A 3 -24.21 20.83 -3.45
C LYS A 3 -25.49 21.37 -4.13
N VAL A 4 -26.05 20.63 -5.09
CA VAL A 4 -27.28 21.03 -5.81
C VAL A 4 -28.50 20.90 -4.90
N PHE A 5 -28.54 19.83 -4.09
CA PHE A 5 -29.60 19.64 -3.09
C PHE A 5 -29.54 20.72 -2.01
N LEU A 6 -28.34 21.08 -1.53
CA LEU A 6 -28.18 22.13 -0.52
C LEU A 6 -28.66 23.50 -1.01
N ASN A 7 -28.33 23.89 -2.25
CA ASN A 7 -28.77 25.17 -2.81
C ASN A 7 -30.29 25.27 -3.02
N SER A 8 -30.96 24.13 -3.15
CA SER A 8 -32.40 24.07 -3.37
C SER A 8 -33.19 23.93 -2.06
N LEU A 9 -32.50 23.59 -0.96
CA LEU A 9 -33.10 23.32 0.35
C LEU A 9 -33.93 24.49 0.87
N ASP A 10 -33.47 25.73 0.64
CA ASP A 10 -34.19 26.94 1.06
C ASP A 10 -35.52 27.14 0.31
N LYS A 11 -35.65 26.55 -0.88
CA LYS A 11 -36.84 26.68 -1.74
C LYS A 11 -37.87 25.56 -1.52
N TYR A 12 -37.42 24.35 -1.19
CA TYR A 12 -38.29 23.17 -1.03
C TYR A 12 -37.81 22.31 0.16
N PRO A 13 -37.97 22.79 1.40
CA PRO A 13 -37.30 22.22 2.57
C PRO A 13 -37.73 20.78 2.89
N ASN A 14 -38.99 20.42 2.62
CA ASN A 14 -39.52 19.10 2.99
C ASN A 14 -39.20 18.04 1.93
N GLU A 15 -39.42 18.37 0.64
CA GLU A 15 -39.18 17.48 -0.50
C GLU A 15 -37.69 17.16 -0.64
N ILE A 16 -36.84 18.16 -0.46
CA ILE A 16 -35.39 18.01 -0.58
C ILE A 16 -34.79 17.32 0.63
N LYS A 17 -35.35 17.52 1.83
CA LYS A 17 -34.89 16.80 3.02
C LYS A 17 -34.99 15.29 2.83
N ALA A 18 -36.12 14.76 2.37
CA ALA A 18 -36.29 13.32 2.16
C ALA A 18 -35.30 12.77 1.12
N ALA A 19 -35.15 13.46 -0.02
CA ALA A 19 -34.21 13.07 -1.07
C ALA A 19 -32.74 13.14 -0.61
N LEU A 20 -32.38 14.18 0.16
CA LEU A 20 -31.04 14.34 0.71
C LEU A 20 -30.71 13.27 1.74
N LEU A 21 -31.66 12.93 2.63
CA LEU A 21 -31.49 11.84 3.58
C LEU A 21 -31.33 10.49 2.87
N SER A 22 -32.12 10.24 1.81
CA SER A 22 -31.98 9.03 0.99
C SER A 22 -30.60 8.96 0.32
N LEU A 23 -30.13 10.06 -0.26
CA LEU A 23 -28.81 10.16 -0.88
C LEU A 23 -27.67 9.94 0.14
N LEU A 24 -27.73 10.61 1.29
CA LEU A 24 -26.71 10.52 2.34
C LEU A 24 -26.72 9.17 3.08
N CYS A 25 -27.84 8.43 3.06
CA CYS A 25 -27.91 7.09 3.60
C CYS A 25 -27.57 5.99 2.57
N ASN A 26 -27.37 6.34 1.29
CA ASN A 26 -27.00 5.37 0.27
C ASN A 26 -25.53 4.95 0.42
N ASN A 27 -25.30 3.67 0.75
CA ASN A 27 -23.98 3.11 1.01
C ASN A 27 -23.07 3.02 -0.23
N GLU A 28 -23.62 3.04 -1.44
CA GLU A 28 -22.84 2.95 -2.68
C GLU A 28 -22.13 4.25 -3.04
N ILE A 29 -22.54 5.38 -2.44
CA ILE A 29 -22.01 6.70 -2.74
C ILE A 29 -21.09 7.13 -1.60
N GLU A 30 -19.81 7.32 -1.89
CA GLU A 30 -18.88 7.86 -0.90
C GLU A 30 -19.10 9.37 -0.71
N PHE A 31 -19.07 9.79 0.56
CA PHE A 31 -19.14 11.19 0.95
C PHE A 31 -18.01 11.52 1.90
N ASP A 32 -17.46 12.72 1.75
CA ASP A 32 -16.75 13.36 2.85
C ASP A 32 -17.78 13.77 3.90
N PHE A 33 -17.93 12.92 4.92
CA PHE A 33 -18.89 13.17 6.00
C PHE A 33 -18.54 14.39 6.85
N VAL A 34 -17.29 14.86 6.85
CA VAL A 34 -16.92 16.11 7.53
C VAL A 34 -17.52 17.29 6.78
N GLU A 35 -17.34 17.34 5.46
CA GLU A 35 -17.94 18.39 4.61
C GLU A 35 -19.47 18.33 4.64
N VAL A 36 -20.05 17.13 4.61
CA VAL A 36 -21.50 16.94 4.70
C VAL A 36 -22.04 17.52 6.00
N LEU A 37 -21.50 17.11 7.15
CA LEU A 37 -22.01 17.52 8.46
C LEU A 37 -21.86 19.04 8.69
N GLN A 38 -20.80 19.66 8.17
CA GLN A 38 -20.61 21.12 8.24
C GLN A 38 -21.64 21.92 7.44
N ARG A 39 -22.20 21.33 6.38
CA ARG A 39 -23.14 21.98 5.46
C ARG A 39 -24.60 21.64 5.77
N LEU A 40 -24.87 20.71 6.69
CA LEU A 40 -26.23 20.35 7.06
C LEU A 40 -26.90 21.48 7.89
N PRO A 41 -28.21 21.68 7.75
CA PRO A 41 -28.91 22.69 8.52
C PRO A 41 -28.92 22.37 10.02
N SER A 42 -28.58 23.36 10.83
CA SER A 42 -28.51 23.23 12.30
C SER A 42 -29.87 22.95 12.97
N HIS A 43 -30.97 23.29 12.30
CA HIS A 43 -32.33 23.11 12.82
C HIS A 43 -32.86 21.68 12.64
N TRP A 44 -32.12 20.77 11.99
CA TRP A 44 -32.53 19.39 11.82
C TRP A 44 -32.43 18.61 13.14
N SER A 45 -33.47 17.84 13.45
CA SER A 45 -33.47 17.00 14.65
C SER A 45 -32.39 15.92 14.58
N LEU A 46 -31.79 15.61 15.73
CA LEU A 46 -30.81 14.53 15.85
C LEU A 46 -31.37 13.19 15.37
N ALA A 47 -32.67 12.95 15.59
CA ALA A 47 -33.37 11.77 15.09
C ALA A 47 -33.29 11.65 13.56
N SER A 48 -33.47 12.77 12.83
CA SER A 48 -33.35 12.81 11.37
C SER A 48 -31.92 12.52 10.89
N LEU A 49 -30.92 12.89 11.70
CA LEU A 49 -29.50 12.76 11.39
C LEU A 49 -28.89 11.43 11.84
N SER A 50 -29.57 10.68 12.71
CA SER A 50 -29.04 9.48 13.37
C SER A 50 -28.41 8.48 12.41
N GLN A 51 -29.07 8.17 11.30
CA GLN A 51 -28.58 7.23 10.29
C GLN A 51 -27.32 7.75 9.57
N ILE A 52 -27.28 9.04 9.26
CA ILE A 52 -26.12 9.69 8.64
C ILE A 52 -24.92 9.67 9.59
N LEU A 53 -25.14 9.99 10.87
CA LEU A 53 -24.11 10.00 11.90
C LEU A 53 -23.55 8.58 12.13
N LEU A 54 -24.42 7.58 12.22
CA LEU A 54 -24.01 6.18 12.34
C LEU A 54 -23.19 5.73 11.14
N ARG A 55 -23.62 6.11 9.92
CA ARG A 55 -22.87 5.82 8.70
C ARG A 55 -21.50 6.49 8.70
N ALA A 56 -21.44 7.78 9.01
CA ALA A 56 -20.19 8.54 9.10
C ALA A 56 -19.20 7.90 10.09
N LEU A 57 -19.68 7.54 11.29
CA LEU A 57 -18.88 6.88 12.31
C LEU A 57 -18.37 5.50 11.87
N ARG A 58 -19.21 4.71 11.19
CA ARG A 58 -18.81 3.41 10.62
C ARG A 58 -17.75 3.59 9.54
N THR A 59 -17.94 4.52 8.61
CA THR A 59 -16.98 4.81 7.53
C THR A 59 -15.64 5.27 8.11
N TYR A 60 -15.65 6.18 9.08
CA TYR A 60 -14.43 6.63 9.74
C TYR A 60 -13.72 5.51 10.51
N SER A 61 -14.47 4.72 11.27
CA SER A 61 -13.91 3.58 12.02
C SER A 61 -13.35 2.51 11.08
N TYR A 62 -14.03 2.25 9.97
CA TYR A 62 -13.59 1.30 8.95
C TYR A 62 -12.30 1.77 8.28
N THR A 63 -12.28 2.99 7.75
CA THR A 63 -11.10 3.56 7.07
C THR A 63 -9.89 3.61 7.99
N GLN A 64 -10.06 4.02 9.24
CA GLN A 64 -8.98 4.02 10.23
C GLN A 64 -8.44 2.60 10.50
N ARG A 65 -9.33 1.60 10.64
CA ARG A 65 -8.91 0.20 10.85
C ARG A 65 -8.23 -0.37 9.62
N ALA A 66 -8.77 -0.11 8.42
CA ALA A 66 -8.19 -0.55 7.15
C ALA A 66 -6.77 0.00 6.97
N ALA A 67 -6.57 1.30 7.20
CA ALA A 67 -5.24 1.93 7.11
C ALA A 67 -4.23 1.31 8.10
N LYS A 68 -4.66 1.01 9.33
CA LYS A 68 -3.81 0.34 10.33
C LYS A 68 -3.44 -1.09 9.92
N LEU A 69 -4.40 -1.83 9.37
CA LEU A 69 -4.17 -3.19 8.86
C LEU A 69 -3.20 -3.17 7.69
N GLU A 70 -3.43 -2.31 6.71
CA GLU A 70 -2.57 -2.14 5.53
C GLU A 70 -1.13 -1.79 5.93
N SER A 71 -0.96 -0.79 6.80
CA SER A 71 0.37 -0.42 7.33
C SER A 71 1.07 -1.58 8.03
N SER A 72 0.32 -2.36 8.83
CA SER A 72 0.87 -3.52 9.54
C SER A 72 1.30 -4.63 8.57
N LEU A 73 0.49 -4.89 7.54
CA LEU A 73 0.80 -5.86 6.49
C LEU A 73 2.06 -5.47 5.72
N ILE A 74 2.17 -4.20 5.30
CA ILE A 74 3.35 -3.68 4.60
C ILE A 74 4.60 -3.84 5.48
N ARG A 75 4.51 -3.53 6.77
CA ARG A 75 5.63 -3.69 7.71
C ARG A 75 6.11 -5.15 7.76
N VAL A 76 5.19 -6.09 7.94
CA VAL A 76 5.52 -7.53 8.00
C VAL A 76 6.12 -8.02 6.68
N GLN A 77 5.57 -7.61 5.54
CA GLN A 77 6.12 -7.96 4.23
C GLN A 77 7.55 -7.43 4.05
N ASN A 78 7.80 -6.17 4.46
CA ASN A 78 9.14 -5.58 4.40
C ASN A 78 10.14 -6.31 5.29
N GLU A 79 9.74 -6.67 6.52
CA GLU A 79 10.59 -7.46 7.42
C GLU A 79 10.94 -8.83 6.81
N GLN A 80 9.95 -9.53 6.24
CA GLN A 80 10.19 -10.81 5.57
C GLN A 80 11.13 -10.68 4.37
N LEU A 81 10.97 -9.64 3.54
CA LEU A 81 11.85 -9.37 2.42
C LEU A 81 13.27 -9.05 2.88
N ASN A 82 13.44 -8.28 3.95
CA ASN A 82 14.75 -7.97 4.52
C ASN A 82 15.45 -9.22 5.07
N ILE A 83 14.69 -10.14 5.70
CA ILE A 83 15.21 -11.43 6.15
C ILE A 83 15.68 -12.26 4.95
N LYS A 84 14.85 -12.40 3.91
CA LYS A 84 15.20 -13.13 2.68
C LYS A 84 16.44 -12.54 2.01
N LEU A 85 16.50 -11.21 1.89
CA LEU A 85 17.64 -10.50 1.32
C LEU A 85 18.90 -10.71 2.16
N SER A 86 18.79 -10.73 3.49
CA SER A 86 19.91 -11.04 4.38
C SER A 86 20.38 -12.48 4.23
N GLN A 87 19.47 -13.44 4.07
CA GLN A 87 19.81 -14.85 3.80
C GLN A 87 20.52 -15.01 2.46
N LEU A 88 20.05 -14.34 1.40
CA LEU A 88 20.71 -14.33 0.10
C LEU A 88 22.11 -13.70 0.18
N LYS A 89 22.26 -12.57 0.88
CA LYS A 89 23.57 -11.94 1.10
C LYS A 89 24.51 -12.79 1.94
N ARG A 90 23.98 -13.58 2.88
CA ARG A 90 24.74 -14.53 3.72
C ARG A 90 25.01 -15.86 3.03
N SER A 91 24.50 -16.08 1.82
CA SER A 91 24.85 -17.30 1.08
C SER A 91 26.34 -17.25 0.76
N ASN A 92 27.12 -17.95 1.58
CA ASN A 92 28.56 -18.04 1.40
C ASN A 92 28.80 -18.70 0.06
N THR A 93 29.47 -17.97 -0.82
CA THR A 93 29.90 -18.55 -2.09
C THR A 93 31.11 -19.41 -1.80
N MET A 94 30.93 -20.72 -1.75
CA MET A 94 32.07 -21.63 -1.61
C MET A 94 32.95 -21.56 -2.85
N ILE A 95 34.21 -21.18 -2.63
CA ILE A 95 35.31 -21.33 -3.58
C ILE A 95 35.99 -22.62 -3.16
N ASN A 96 35.97 -23.64 -4.01
CA ASN A 96 36.75 -24.86 -3.82
C ASN A 96 37.62 -25.09 -5.06
N GLU A 97 38.68 -25.89 -4.92
CA GLU A 97 39.64 -26.17 -6.01
C GLU A 97 39.00 -26.87 -7.22
N GLN A 98 37.78 -27.40 -7.06
CA GLN A 98 37.01 -28.03 -8.13
C GLN A 98 36.28 -27.00 -9.01
N ARG A 99 36.11 -25.76 -8.55
CA ARG A 99 35.45 -24.70 -9.32
C ARG A 99 36.45 -23.98 -10.23
N GLN A 100 36.01 -23.70 -11.44
CA GLN A 100 36.78 -22.99 -12.47
C GLN A 100 36.10 -21.66 -12.81
N CYS A 101 36.93 -20.66 -13.12
CA CYS A 101 36.47 -19.36 -13.57
C CYS A 101 35.74 -19.49 -14.91
N LYS A 102 34.51 -18.97 -15.02
CA LYS A 102 33.71 -19.01 -16.26
C LYS A 102 34.33 -18.23 -17.43
N HIS A 103 35.31 -17.35 -17.19
CA HIS A 103 35.97 -16.57 -18.23
C HIS A 103 37.22 -17.25 -18.79
N CYS A 104 38.14 -17.70 -17.93
CA CYS A 104 39.43 -18.27 -18.35
C CYS A 104 39.52 -19.80 -18.19
N LEU A 105 38.50 -20.43 -17.60
CA LEU A 105 38.40 -21.87 -17.32
C LEU A 105 39.51 -22.43 -16.40
N GLN A 106 40.29 -21.55 -15.76
CA GLN A 106 41.30 -21.93 -14.76
C GLN A 106 40.68 -22.08 -13.37
N GLN A 107 41.29 -22.91 -12.53
CA GLN A 107 40.89 -23.10 -11.13
C GLN A 107 41.08 -21.81 -10.30
N PHE A 108 40.36 -21.71 -9.19
CA PHE A 108 40.57 -20.65 -8.20
C PHE A 108 41.69 -21.06 -7.23
N TYR A 109 42.86 -20.44 -7.38
CA TYR A 109 43.94 -20.52 -6.39
C TYR A 109 43.95 -19.32 -5.43
N GLU A 110 43.13 -18.29 -5.74
CA GLU A 110 42.97 -17.08 -4.94
C GLU A 110 41.84 -17.25 -3.92
N THR A 111 41.97 -16.61 -2.75
CA THR A 111 40.92 -16.61 -1.72
C THR A 111 39.75 -15.66 -2.04
N SER A 112 39.82 -14.93 -3.16
CA SER A 112 38.81 -13.97 -3.59
C SER A 112 38.32 -14.26 -5.01
N CYS A 113 37.01 -14.23 -5.23
CA CYS A 113 36.40 -14.28 -6.55
C CYS A 113 35.25 -13.27 -6.65
N ALA A 114 34.94 -12.82 -7.87
CA ALA A 114 33.70 -12.08 -8.13
C ALA A 114 32.57 -13.07 -8.41
N VAL A 115 31.41 -12.84 -7.80
CA VAL A 115 30.22 -13.69 -7.92
C VAL A 115 29.08 -12.85 -8.50
N TYR A 116 28.55 -13.29 -9.64
CA TYR A 116 27.41 -12.64 -10.28
C TYR A 116 26.08 -13.21 -9.74
N GLN A 117 24.97 -12.52 -10.05
CA GLN A 117 23.63 -12.87 -9.57
C GLN A 117 23.22 -14.32 -9.88
N ASP A 118 23.76 -14.87 -10.98
CA ASP A 118 23.47 -16.22 -11.46
C ASP A 118 24.31 -17.31 -10.73
N GLY A 119 25.08 -16.91 -9.71
CA GLY A 119 26.04 -17.77 -9.01
C GLY A 119 27.33 -18.03 -9.80
N ILE A 120 27.51 -17.37 -10.94
CA ILE A 120 28.71 -17.46 -11.78
C ILE A 120 29.89 -16.85 -11.03
N GLN A 121 30.96 -17.64 -10.90
CA GLN A 121 32.21 -17.22 -10.28
C GLN A 121 33.25 -16.92 -11.38
N VAL A 122 33.93 -15.79 -11.25
CA VAL A 122 35.11 -15.43 -12.06
C VAL A 122 36.21 -14.86 -11.18
N HIS A 123 37.47 -14.94 -11.61
CA HIS A 123 38.55 -14.24 -10.91
C HIS A 123 38.28 -12.75 -10.84
N VAL A 124 38.75 -12.09 -9.79
CA VAL A 124 38.56 -10.64 -9.61
C VAL A 124 39.10 -9.86 -10.81
N HIS A 125 40.22 -10.31 -11.39
CA HIS A 125 40.80 -9.71 -12.60
C HIS A 125 40.02 -10.05 -13.89
N CYS A 126 39.30 -11.18 -13.94
CA CYS A 126 38.45 -11.56 -15.07
C CYS A 126 37.12 -10.80 -15.09
N ALA A 127 36.63 -10.35 -13.93
CA ALA A 127 35.34 -9.66 -13.78
C ALA A 127 35.20 -8.44 -14.71
N LYS A 128 36.28 -7.68 -14.93
CA LYS A 128 36.26 -6.51 -15.83
C LYS A 128 36.02 -6.88 -17.30
N LYS A 129 36.38 -8.09 -17.72
CA LYS A 129 36.27 -8.58 -19.10
C LYS A 129 35.07 -9.50 -19.31
N TYR A 130 34.51 -10.02 -18.21
CA TYR A 130 33.32 -10.85 -18.23
C TYR A 130 32.07 -9.97 -18.30
N LYS A 131 31.58 -9.72 -19.52
CA LYS A 131 30.27 -9.09 -19.73
C LYS A 131 29.19 -10.17 -19.63
N GLN A 132 28.25 -10.02 -18.69
CA GLN A 132 26.99 -10.75 -18.75
C GLN A 132 26.26 -10.29 -20.02
N ASN A 133 26.10 -11.19 -20.97
CA ASN A 133 25.15 -11.03 -22.07
C ASN A 133 23.76 -11.44 -21.58
#